data_AF-A0A4V7I9Z8-F1
#
_entry.id   AF-A0A4V7I9Z8-F1
#
_cell.length_a   1.000
_cell.length_b   1.000
_cell.length_c   1.000
_cell.angle_alpha   90.00
_cell.angle_beta   90.00
_cell.angle_gamma   90.00
#
_symmetry.space_group_name_H-M   'P 1'
#
loop_
_entity.id
_entity.type
_entity.pdbx_description
1 polymer ?
#
loop_
_entity_poly.entity_id
_entity_poly.type
_entity_poly.pdbx_seq_one_letter_code
_entity_poly.pdbx_strand_id
1 'polypeptide(L)'
;MQQSISQFTHFARILGSLFFYEPNVPQNQPLVMLFQNSSWQADCDFLPENKRAEIQQNLQMQSLEQLDEDYQKLFIGPNHLPAPLWGSVYLDKESVIFGDSLLALRAFLQAHQIHFSLSQNEPEDHIGLMFMFTAYLAEQQPELLKPFLRDHFLTWAYRFFELFNAENVPFYRGLGMLGEALLKDWQKKLEIEPLAVKLYR
;
A
#
# COMPACT_ATOMS: atom_id res chain seq x y z
N MET A 1 -2.49 1.33 22.85
CA MET A 1 -2.77 0.22 21.90
C MET A 1 -3.93 0.58 20.98
N GLN A 2 -5.12 0.90 21.50
CA GLN A 2 -6.30 1.23 20.68
C GLN A 2 -6.14 2.46 19.75
N GLN A 3 -5.53 3.55 20.24
CA GLN A 3 -5.22 4.73 19.44
C GLN A 3 -4.28 4.41 18.26
N SER A 4 -3.23 3.60 18.50
CA SER A 4 -2.30 3.17 17.45
C SER A 4 -2.98 2.28 16.40
N ILE A 5 -3.93 1.42 16.78
CA ILE A 5 -4.70 0.60 15.84
C ILE A 5 -5.60 1.47 14.98
N SER A 6 -6.32 2.42 15.59
CA SER A 6 -7.20 3.34 14.86
C SER A 6 -6.44 4.17 13.83
N GLN A 7 -5.27 4.66 14.20
CA GLN A 7 -4.42 5.44 13.30
C GLN A 7 -3.90 4.59 12.15
N PHE A 8 -3.46 3.37 12.45
CA PHE A 8 -3.03 2.41 11.43
C PHE A 8 -4.11 2.09 10.42
N THR A 9 -5.31 1.75 10.88
CA THR A 9 -6.41 1.38 10.00
C THR A 9 -6.87 2.58 9.18
N HIS A 10 -6.79 3.79 9.73
CA HIS A 10 -7.06 5.04 9.01
C HIS A 10 -6.06 5.25 7.86
N PHE A 11 -4.75 5.27 8.14
CA PHE A 11 -3.74 5.45 7.08
C PHE A 11 -3.74 4.29 6.07
N ALA A 12 -3.90 3.05 6.53
CA ALA A 12 -3.95 1.89 5.64
C ALA A 12 -5.15 1.98 4.66
N ARG A 13 -6.33 2.42 5.09
CA ARG A 13 -7.46 2.66 4.16
C ARG A 13 -7.18 3.75 3.15
N ILE A 14 -6.62 4.87 3.60
CA ILE A 14 -6.32 6.00 2.71
C ILE A 14 -5.28 5.59 1.67
N LEU A 15 -4.18 4.98 2.11
CA LEU A 15 -3.14 4.44 1.21
C LEU A 15 -3.75 3.43 0.25
N GLY A 16 -4.55 2.48 0.76
CA GLY A 16 -5.22 1.49 -0.06
C GLY A 16 -6.07 2.12 -1.17
N SER A 17 -6.84 3.15 -0.85
CA SER A 17 -7.69 3.86 -1.81
C SER A 17 -6.89 4.64 -2.84
N LEU A 18 -5.82 5.32 -2.44
CA LEU A 18 -4.98 6.13 -3.33
C LEU A 18 -4.01 5.31 -4.19
N PHE A 19 -3.69 4.08 -3.79
CA PHE A 19 -2.97 3.14 -4.65
C PHE A 19 -3.87 2.36 -5.60
N PHE A 20 -5.19 2.28 -5.34
CA PHE A 20 -6.11 1.43 -6.11
C PHE A 20 -7.04 2.21 -7.05
N TYR A 21 -7.46 3.41 -6.67
CA TYR A 21 -8.35 4.24 -7.47
C TYR A 21 -7.64 5.51 -7.94
N GLU A 22 -8.04 6.01 -9.11
CA GLU A 22 -7.56 7.27 -9.66
C GLU A 22 -7.73 8.44 -8.67
N PRO A 23 -6.87 9.47 -8.71
CA PRO A 23 -6.98 10.61 -7.79
C PRO A 23 -8.23 11.46 -8.06
N ASN A 24 -8.74 11.45 -9.29
CA ASN A 24 -9.87 12.27 -9.72
C ASN A 24 -11.24 11.74 -9.24
N VAL A 25 -11.34 10.48 -8.78
CA VAL A 25 -12.64 9.91 -8.42
C VAL A 25 -13.20 10.61 -7.17
N PRO A 26 -14.53 10.80 -7.06
CA PRO A 26 -15.12 11.61 -5.98
C PRO A 26 -14.71 11.19 -4.56
N GLN A 27 -14.47 9.90 -4.34
CA GLN A 27 -14.03 9.37 -3.05
C GLN A 27 -12.57 9.70 -2.70
N ASN A 28 -11.69 9.88 -3.70
CA ASN A 28 -10.26 10.13 -3.50
C ASN A 28 -9.91 11.62 -3.44
N GLN A 29 -10.68 12.50 -4.09
CA GLN A 29 -10.44 13.96 -4.02
C GLN A 29 -10.27 14.50 -2.59
N PRO A 30 -11.15 14.19 -1.60
CA PRO A 30 -10.94 14.66 -0.23
C PRO A 30 -9.69 14.06 0.43
N LEU A 31 -9.27 12.85 0.04
CA LEU A 31 -8.06 12.20 0.56
C LEU A 31 -6.78 12.85 -0.01
N VAL A 32 -6.80 13.21 -1.29
CA VAL A 32 -5.72 13.99 -1.92
C VAL A 32 -5.59 15.35 -1.23
N MET A 33 -6.71 16.05 -1.00
CA MET A 33 -6.71 17.33 -0.29
C MET A 33 -6.21 17.23 1.15
N LEU A 34 -6.56 16.14 1.87
CA LEU A 34 -6.05 15.89 3.23
C LEU A 34 -4.51 15.89 3.27
N PHE A 35 -3.87 15.27 2.29
CA PHE A 35 -2.41 15.22 2.17
C PHE A 35 -1.80 16.54 1.71
N GLN A 36 -2.39 17.18 0.71
CA GLN A 36 -1.91 18.47 0.21
C GLN A 36 -1.96 19.57 1.28
N ASN A 37 -2.97 19.54 2.16
CA ASN A 37 -3.19 20.56 3.18
C ASN A 37 -2.47 20.30 4.51
N SER A 38 -1.60 19.28 4.58
CA SER A 38 -0.78 18.93 5.75
C SER A 38 -1.52 18.41 6.99
N SER A 39 -2.85 18.35 6.97
CA SER A 39 -3.70 17.96 8.10
C SER A 39 -3.40 16.57 8.66
N TRP A 40 -2.94 15.64 7.82
CA TRP A 40 -2.57 14.28 8.21
C TRP A 40 -1.40 14.20 9.20
N GLN A 41 -0.53 15.22 9.27
CA GLN A 41 0.68 15.15 10.08
C GLN A 41 0.39 15.07 11.59
N ALA A 42 -0.70 15.68 12.05
CA ALA A 42 -1.10 15.67 13.45
C ALA A 42 -1.47 14.26 13.93
N ASP A 43 -2.05 13.47 13.03
CA ASP A 43 -2.46 12.09 13.30
C ASP A 43 -1.36 11.08 12.98
N CYS A 44 -0.15 11.50 12.59
CA CYS A 44 0.96 10.61 12.22
C CYS A 44 2.06 10.56 13.30
N ASP A 45 1.80 9.84 14.39
CA ASP A 45 2.73 9.69 15.52
C ASP A 45 3.89 8.69 15.28
N PHE A 46 3.77 7.82 14.26
CA PHE A 46 4.76 6.78 13.94
C PHE A 46 5.96 7.31 13.14
N LEU A 47 5.90 8.56 12.68
CA LEU A 47 6.99 9.25 12.00
C LEU A 47 7.49 10.44 12.82
N PRO A 48 8.81 10.68 12.89
CA PRO A 48 9.32 11.92 13.48
C PRO A 48 8.98 13.13 12.59
N GLU A 49 8.95 14.32 13.19
CA GLU A 49 8.52 15.56 12.52
C GLU A 49 9.29 15.87 11.23
N ASN A 50 10.61 15.68 11.24
CA ASN A 50 11.44 15.90 10.06
C ASN A 50 11.05 14.99 8.88
N LYS A 51 10.65 13.74 9.15
CA LYS A 51 10.18 12.81 8.12
C LYS A 51 8.78 13.14 7.63
N ARG A 52 7.89 13.59 8.52
CA ARG A 52 6.58 14.10 8.10
C ARG A 52 6.71 15.33 7.20
N ALA A 53 7.60 16.25 7.53
CA ALA A 53 7.87 17.43 6.71
C ALA A 53 8.44 17.07 5.33
N GLU A 54 9.37 16.11 5.25
CA GLU A 54 9.92 15.59 3.98
C GLU A 54 8.82 14.98 3.09
N ILE A 55 7.95 14.17 3.68
CA ILE A 55 6.81 13.57 2.97
C ILE A 55 5.81 14.65 2.54
N GLN A 56 5.51 15.63 3.40
CA GLN A 56 4.61 16.73 3.08
C GLN A 56 5.11 17.56 1.89
N GLN A 57 6.41 17.81 1.81
CA GLN A 57 6.99 18.54 0.67
C GLN A 57 6.67 17.85 -0.65
N ASN A 58 6.71 16.53 -0.69
CA ASN A 58 6.37 15.73 -1.87
C ASN A 58 4.87 15.74 -2.18
N LEU A 59 4.03 15.57 -1.15
CA LEU A 59 2.57 15.47 -1.28
C LEU A 59 1.87 16.75 -1.73
N GLN A 60 2.50 17.92 -1.61
CA GLN A 60 1.89 19.21 -2.01
C GLN A 60 2.34 19.73 -3.38
N MET A 61 3.20 18.99 -4.10
CA MET A 61 3.90 19.51 -5.30
C MET A 61 3.10 19.47 -6.61
N GLN A 62 1.88 18.94 -6.62
CA GLN A 62 1.15 18.64 -7.86
C GLN A 62 -0.33 19.02 -7.80
N SER A 63 -0.89 19.52 -8.91
CA SER A 63 -2.34 19.73 -9.08
C SER A 63 -3.07 18.41 -9.36
N LEU A 64 -4.40 18.39 -9.22
CA LEU A 64 -5.20 17.18 -9.49
C LEU A 64 -5.03 16.67 -10.92
N GLU A 65 -4.91 17.57 -11.90
CA GLU A 65 -4.69 17.22 -13.31
C GLU A 65 -3.34 16.52 -13.51
N GLN A 66 -2.29 17.02 -12.86
CA GLN A 66 -0.95 16.41 -12.91
C GLN A 66 -0.95 15.02 -12.25
N LEU A 67 -1.69 14.86 -11.15
CA LEU A 67 -1.82 13.57 -10.47
C LEU A 67 -2.49 12.52 -11.34
N ASP A 68 -3.46 12.93 -12.15
CA ASP A 68 -4.19 12.05 -13.05
C ASP A 68 -3.28 11.50 -14.16
N GLU A 69 -2.52 12.39 -14.81
CA GLU A 69 -1.53 12.00 -15.81
C GLU A 69 -0.46 11.05 -15.23
N ASP A 70 0.00 11.33 -14.01
CA ASP A 70 0.99 10.50 -13.35
C ASP A 70 0.42 9.18 -12.84
N TYR A 71 -0.87 9.13 -12.47
CA TYR A 71 -1.56 7.89 -12.16
C TYR A 71 -1.56 6.96 -13.39
N GLN A 72 -1.92 7.49 -14.57
CA GLN A 72 -1.93 6.70 -15.80
C GLN A 72 -0.56 6.08 -16.08
N LYS A 73 0.53 6.85 -15.88
CA LYS A 73 1.91 6.38 -16.09
C LYS A 73 2.34 5.31 -15.09
N LEU A 74 2.02 5.48 -13.81
CA LEU A 74 2.53 4.62 -12.73
C LEU A 74 1.67 3.38 -12.50
N PHE A 75 0.37 3.44 -12.80
CA PHE A 75 -0.60 2.41 -12.41
C PHE A 75 -1.25 1.67 -13.58
N ILE A 76 -1.38 2.30 -14.76
CA ILE A 76 -2.20 1.75 -15.85
C ILE A 76 -1.34 1.33 -17.06
N GLY A 77 -0.47 2.21 -17.55
CA GLY A 77 0.27 2.00 -18.80
C GLY A 77 -0.05 3.08 -19.85
N PRO A 78 0.27 2.90 -21.14
CA PRO A 78 0.36 1.65 -21.90
C PRO A 78 1.75 0.98 -21.92
N ASN A 79 2.74 1.64 -21.33
CA ASN A 79 4.09 1.10 -21.20
C ASN A 79 4.17 0.14 -20.00
N HIS A 80 5.26 -0.63 -19.93
CA HIS A 80 5.55 -1.47 -18.77
C HIS A 80 5.61 -0.64 -17.49
N LEU A 81 4.89 -1.07 -16.45
CA LEU A 81 4.87 -0.38 -15.17
C LEU A 81 6.25 -0.45 -14.50
N PRO A 82 6.79 0.68 -14.01
CA PRO A 82 8.10 0.70 -13.36
C PRO A 82 8.12 -0.09 -12.05
N ALA A 83 7.01 -0.04 -11.30
CA ALA A 83 6.76 -0.83 -10.11
C ALA A 83 5.35 -1.46 -10.22
N PRO A 84 5.24 -2.71 -10.73
CA PRO A 84 3.97 -3.42 -10.81
C PRO A 84 3.30 -3.49 -9.46
N LEU A 85 1.98 -3.47 -9.46
CA LEU A 85 1.20 -3.31 -8.26
C LEU A 85 0.90 -4.65 -7.57
N TRP A 86 1.24 -5.78 -8.19
CA TRP A 86 0.89 -7.13 -7.75
C TRP A 86 2.09 -7.86 -7.15
N GLY A 87 1.91 -8.45 -5.98
CA GLY A 87 2.96 -9.16 -5.26
C GLY A 87 3.57 -10.33 -6.02
N SER A 88 2.76 -11.09 -6.77
CA SER A 88 3.22 -12.23 -7.55
C SER A 88 4.24 -11.86 -8.62
N VAL A 89 4.20 -10.62 -9.15
CA VAL A 89 5.18 -10.17 -10.15
C VAL A 89 6.60 -10.09 -9.57
N TYR A 90 6.72 -9.84 -8.27
CA TYR A 90 8.01 -9.79 -7.56
C TYR A 90 8.49 -11.17 -7.11
N LEU A 91 7.56 -12.09 -6.85
CA LEU A 91 7.82 -13.39 -6.21
C LEU A 91 7.88 -14.55 -7.20
N ASP A 92 7.37 -14.35 -8.41
CA ASP A 92 7.41 -15.33 -9.49
C ASP A 92 8.59 -15.10 -10.43
N LYS A 93 9.27 -16.19 -10.79
CA LYS A 93 10.42 -16.19 -11.71
C LYS A 93 10.09 -15.69 -13.12
N GLU A 94 8.83 -15.84 -13.54
CA GLU A 94 8.30 -15.39 -14.83
C GLU A 94 7.58 -14.04 -14.70
N SER A 95 7.59 -13.43 -13.49
CA SER A 95 7.01 -12.11 -13.20
C SER A 95 5.54 -11.99 -13.62
N VAL A 96 4.76 -13.05 -13.38
CA VAL A 96 3.33 -13.12 -13.74
C VAL A 96 2.42 -12.60 -12.62
N ILE A 97 1.26 -12.06 -13.00
CA ILE A 97 0.23 -11.51 -12.07
C ILE A 97 -0.58 -12.62 -11.36
N PHE A 98 -0.65 -13.83 -11.94
CA PHE A 98 -1.37 -14.96 -11.36
C PHE A 98 -0.42 -16.07 -10.92
N GLY A 99 0.63 -15.70 -10.18
CA GLY A 99 1.66 -16.62 -9.69
C GLY A 99 1.28 -17.36 -8.40
N ASP A 100 2.19 -18.22 -7.94
CA ASP A 100 1.97 -19.08 -6.76
C ASP A 100 1.70 -18.30 -5.46
N SER A 101 2.30 -17.12 -5.28
CA SER A 101 2.06 -16.29 -4.09
C SER A 101 0.64 -15.75 -4.01
N LEU A 102 0.00 -15.43 -5.15
CA LEU A 102 -1.40 -15.06 -5.19
C LEU A 102 -2.29 -16.25 -4.82
N LEU A 103 -1.98 -17.44 -5.31
CA LEU A 103 -2.72 -18.66 -4.95
C LEU A 103 -2.59 -18.96 -3.44
N ALA A 104 -1.40 -18.77 -2.86
CA ALA A 104 -1.18 -18.88 -1.43
C ALA A 104 -2.01 -17.85 -0.63
N LEU A 105 -2.08 -16.60 -1.09
CA LEU A 105 -2.95 -15.58 -0.50
C LEU A 105 -4.43 -15.98 -0.58
N ARG A 106 -4.90 -16.47 -1.73
CA ARG A 106 -6.28 -16.97 -1.89
C ARG A 106 -6.60 -18.12 -0.94
N ALA A 107 -5.68 -19.07 -0.79
CA ALA A 107 -5.84 -20.17 0.15
C ALA A 107 -5.95 -19.67 1.61
N PHE A 108 -5.12 -18.69 2.00
CA PHE A 108 -5.20 -18.04 3.31
C PHE A 108 -6.57 -17.38 3.52
N LEU A 109 -7.02 -16.56 2.56
CA LEU A 109 -8.31 -15.87 2.64
C LEU A 109 -9.48 -16.84 2.74
N GLN A 110 -9.47 -17.89 1.91
CA GLN A 110 -10.49 -18.94 1.90
C GLN A 110 -10.53 -19.70 3.24
N ALA A 111 -9.37 -20.06 3.79
CA ALA A 111 -9.29 -20.78 5.07
C ALA A 111 -9.88 -19.95 6.24
N HIS A 112 -9.80 -18.63 6.15
CA HIS A 112 -10.34 -17.69 7.13
C HIS A 112 -11.71 -17.11 6.74
N GLN A 113 -12.35 -17.65 5.69
CA GLN A 113 -13.68 -17.23 5.21
C GLN A 113 -13.78 -15.74 4.86
N ILE A 114 -12.65 -15.14 4.46
CA ILE A 114 -12.57 -13.74 4.01
C ILE A 114 -12.89 -13.71 2.52
N HIS A 115 -13.91 -12.94 2.14
CA HIS A 115 -14.38 -12.83 0.76
C HIS A 115 -14.35 -11.36 0.32
N PHE A 116 -13.82 -11.11 -0.88
CA PHE A 116 -13.85 -9.79 -1.49
C PHE A 116 -15.03 -9.63 -2.42
N SER A 117 -15.75 -8.52 -2.26
CA SER A 117 -16.71 -8.05 -3.24
C SER A 117 -16.13 -6.81 -3.89
N LEU A 118 -15.31 -7.03 -4.92
CA LEU A 118 -14.78 -5.97 -5.76
C LEU A 118 -15.68 -5.82 -6.99
N SER A 119 -15.86 -4.59 -7.45
CA SER A 119 -16.56 -4.30 -8.70
C SER A 119 -15.76 -4.71 -9.94
N GLN A 120 -14.46 -4.95 -9.79
CA GLN A 120 -13.54 -5.35 -10.85
C GLN A 120 -12.81 -6.64 -10.46
N ASN A 121 -12.42 -7.44 -11.45
CA ASN A 121 -11.69 -8.70 -11.24
C ASN A 121 -10.19 -8.42 -11.04
N GLU A 122 -9.86 -7.69 -9.99
CA GLU A 122 -8.48 -7.39 -9.59
C GLU A 122 -7.90 -8.54 -8.74
N PRO A 123 -6.66 -9.00 -9.00
CA PRO A 123 -5.95 -9.91 -8.11
C PRO A 123 -5.80 -9.35 -6.69
N GLU A 124 -6.01 -10.20 -5.70
CA GLU A 124 -6.05 -9.85 -4.28
C GLU A 124 -4.70 -9.35 -3.73
N ASP A 125 -3.60 -9.65 -4.41
CA ASP A 125 -2.24 -9.23 -4.05
C ASP A 125 -1.85 -7.85 -4.63
N HIS A 126 -2.81 -7.10 -5.16
CA HIS A 126 -2.63 -5.70 -5.53
C HIS A 126 -2.29 -4.84 -4.29
N ILE A 127 -1.29 -3.96 -4.38
CA ILE A 127 -0.75 -3.17 -3.26
C ILE A 127 -1.83 -2.40 -2.49
N GLY A 128 -2.76 -1.76 -3.21
CA GLY A 128 -3.88 -1.04 -2.62
C GLY A 128 -4.84 -1.96 -1.85
N LEU A 129 -5.13 -3.16 -2.37
CA LEU A 129 -5.98 -4.14 -1.69
C LEU A 129 -5.28 -4.71 -0.45
N MET A 130 -3.97 -4.97 -0.51
CA MET A 130 -3.19 -5.44 0.63
C MET A 130 -3.22 -4.45 1.81
N PHE A 131 -3.20 -3.14 1.54
CA PHE A 131 -3.42 -2.11 2.56
C PHE A 131 -4.85 -2.11 3.11
N MET A 132 -5.86 -2.24 2.24
CA MET A 132 -7.25 -2.34 2.71
C MET A 132 -7.47 -3.59 3.58
N PHE A 133 -6.84 -4.72 3.24
CA PHE A 133 -6.89 -5.95 4.05
C PHE A 133 -6.21 -5.77 5.38
N THR A 134 -5.06 -5.10 5.39
CA THR A 134 -4.36 -4.73 6.62
C THR A 134 -5.28 -3.97 7.58
N ALA A 135 -6.03 -2.98 7.08
CA ALA A 135 -7.01 -2.24 7.88
C ALA A 135 -8.16 -3.12 8.36
N TYR A 136 -8.72 -3.96 7.48
CA TYR A 136 -9.81 -4.89 7.82
C TYR A 136 -9.39 -5.88 8.91
N LEU A 137 -8.25 -6.56 8.74
CA LEU A 137 -7.74 -7.55 9.69
C LEU A 137 -7.47 -6.92 11.05
N ALA A 138 -6.84 -5.74 11.09
CA ALA A 138 -6.55 -5.06 12.34
C ALA A 138 -7.80 -4.75 13.20
N GLU A 139 -8.97 -4.60 12.58
CA GLU A 139 -10.23 -4.31 13.29
C GLU A 139 -11.10 -5.54 13.53
N GLN A 140 -11.18 -6.43 12.54
CA GLN A 140 -12.17 -7.52 12.55
C GLN A 140 -11.56 -8.86 12.96
N GLN A 141 -10.29 -9.10 12.63
CA GLN A 141 -9.58 -10.38 12.86
C GLN A 141 -8.11 -10.11 13.21
N PRO A 142 -7.82 -9.37 14.31
CA PRO A 142 -6.47 -8.89 14.62
C PRO A 142 -5.43 -10.00 14.82
N GLU A 143 -5.88 -11.21 15.19
CA GLU A 143 -5.05 -12.42 15.27
C GLU A 143 -4.45 -12.83 13.92
N LEU A 144 -5.11 -12.48 12.81
CA LEU A 144 -4.66 -12.79 11.45
C LEU A 144 -3.76 -11.72 10.85
N LEU A 145 -3.68 -10.53 11.46
CA LEU A 145 -2.87 -9.43 10.94
C LEU A 145 -1.39 -9.80 10.88
N LYS A 146 -0.84 -10.37 11.96
CA LYS A 146 0.58 -10.77 12.02
C LYS A 146 0.94 -11.81 10.95
N PRO A 147 0.23 -12.97 10.82
CA PRO A 147 0.55 -13.93 9.77
C PRO A 147 0.32 -13.36 8.36
N PHE A 148 -0.72 -12.56 8.14
CA PHE A 148 -0.95 -11.90 6.85
C PHE A 148 0.23 -11.01 6.43
N LEU A 149 0.65 -10.11 7.32
CA LEU A 149 1.80 -9.23 7.06
C LEU A 149 3.08 -10.04 6.82
N ARG A 150 3.33 -11.06 7.65
CA ARG A 150 4.54 -11.88 7.60
C ARG A 150 4.67 -12.67 6.30
N ASP A 151 3.59 -13.34 5.88
CA ASP A 151 3.64 -14.37 4.84
C ASP A 151 3.24 -13.85 3.47
N HIS A 152 2.45 -12.77 3.41
CA HIS A 152 1.86 -12.31 2.15
C HIS A 152 2.22 -10.87 1.78
N PHE A 153 2.28 -9.94 2.74
CA PHE A 153 2.48 -8.53 2.41
C PHE A 153 3.95 -8.09 2.45
N LEU A 154 4.63 -8.30 3.58
CA LEU A 154 6.00 -7.81 3.80
C LEU A 154 7.06 -8.59 2.99
N THR A 155 6.67 -9.71 2.38
CA THR A 155 7.53 -10.53 1.52
C THR A 155 7.96 -9.82 0.23
N TRP A 156 7.22 -8.79 -0.21
CA TRP A 156 7.49 -8.06 -1.44
C TRP A 156 7.26 -6.54 -1.35
N ALA A 157 6.46 -6.06 -0.39
CA ALA A 157 6.08 -4.65 -0.30
C ALA A 157 7.27 -3.68 -0.27
N TYR A 158 8.35 -4.02 0.45
CA TYR A 158 9.54 -3.16 0.50
C TYR A 158 10.26 -3.07 -0.84
N ARG A 159 10.24 -4.14 -1.64
CA ARG A 159 10.78 -4.11 -3.00
C ARG A 159 9.91 -3.27 -3.93
N PHE A 160 8.59 -3.35 -3.79
CA PHE A 160 7.67 -2.44 -4.46
C PHE A 160 8.00 -0.97 -4.13
N PHE A 161 8.12 -0.60 -2.85
CA PHE A 161 8.41 0.78 -2.46
C PHE A 161 9.78 1.27 -2.91
N GLU A 162 10.79 0.39 -2.94
CA GLU A 162 12.10 0.72 -3.50
C GLU A 162 12.00 1.15 -4.97
N LEU A 163 11.32 0.37 -5.80
CA LEU A 163 11.14 0.69 -7.22
C LEU A 163 10.21 1.89 -7.42
N PHE A 164 9.07 1.92 -6.71
CA PHE A 164 8.05 2.95 -6.86
C PHE A 164 8.57 4.34 -6.46
N ASN A 165 9.34 4.42 -5.37
CA ASN A 165 9.91 5.70 -4.93
C ASN A 165 11.07 6.17 -5.83
N ALA A 166 11.70 5.28 -6.61
CA ALA A 166 12.79 5.61 -7.52
C ALA A 166 12.31 6.37 -8.77
N GLU A 167 11.04 6.23 -9.17
CA GLU A 167 10.43 6.96 -10.29
C GLU A 167 10.36 8.48 -10.04
N ASN A 168 10.49 8.90 -8.77
CA ASN A 168 10.60 10.30 -8.38
C ASN A 168 9.45 11.20 -8.84
N VAL A 169 8.24 10.65 -8.90
CA VAL A 169 7.00 11.41 -9.11
C VAL A 169 6.54 11.98 -7.76
N PRO A 170 6.51 13.31 -7.54
CA PRO A 170 6.46 13.89 -6.20
C PRO A 170 5.35 13.37 -5.29
N PHE A 171 4.08 13.51 -5.65
CA PHE A 171 2.97 13.09 -4.79
C PHE A 171 3.02 11.60 -4.48
N TYR A 172 3.21 10.77 -5.52
CA TYR A 172 3.27 9.33 -5.37
C TYR A 172 4.51 8.88 -4.58
N ARG A 173 5.64 9.56 -4.71
CA ARG A 173 6.82 9.32 -3.86
C ARG A 173 6.50 9.61 -2.40
N GLY A 174 5.81 10.71 -2.11
CA GLY A 174 5.32 11.01 -0.76
C GLY A 174 4.39 9.90 -0.22
N LEU A 175 3.46 9.42 -1.06
CA LEU A 175 2.55 8.32 -0.75
C LEU A 175 3.29 7.01 -0.47
N GLY A 176 4.29 6.68 -1.30
CA GLY A 176 5.13 5.49 -1.16
C GLY A 176 5.99 5.53 0.10
N MET A 177 6.61 6.67 0.40
CA MET A 177 7.35 6.87 1.65
C MET A 177 6.46 6.71 2.89
N LEU A 178 5.22 7.23 2.85
CA LEU A 178 4.26 7.07 3.95
C LEU A 178 3.82 5.61 4.12
N GLY A 179 3.51 4.93 3.01
CA GLY A 179 3.14 3.51 3.02
C GLY A 179 4.25 2.60 3.54
N GLU A 180 5.49 2.82 3.10
CA GLU A 180 6.66 2.09 3.59
C GLU A 180 6.88 2.31 5.10
N ALA A 181 6.76 3.55 5.56
CA ALA A 181 6.90 3.91 6.97
C ALA A 181 5.82 3.25 7.85
N LEU A 182 4.57 3.23 7.39
CA LEU A 182 3.47 2.59 8.10
C LEU A 182 3.74 1.09 8.29
N LEU A 183 4.19 0.40 7.24
CA LEU A 183 4.52 -1.03 7.32
C LEU A 183 5.71 -1.29 8.24
N LYS A 184 6.77 -0.45 8.19
CA LYS A 184 7.94 -0.58 9.08
C LYS A 184 7.57 -0.41 10.56
N ASP A 185 6.72 0.56 10.88
CA ASP A 185 6.23 0.77 12.24
C ASP A 185 5.48 -0.48 12.75
N TRP A 186 4.61 -1.05 11.92
CA TRP A 186 3.82 -2.23 12.29
C TRP A 186 4.59 -3.53 12.31
N GLN A 187 5.57 -3.70 11.41
CA GLN A 187 6.53 -4.79 11.48
C GLN A 187 7.24 -4.77 12.85
N LYS A 188 7.68 -3.60 13.30
CA LYS A 188 8.34 -3.43 14.60
C LYS A 188 7.39 -3.68 15.77
N LYS A 189 6.19 -3.06 15.77
CA LYS A 189 5.21 -3.19 16.85
C LYS A 189 4.71 -4.63 17.06
N LEU A 190 4.60 -5.40 15.97
CA LEU A 190 4.16 -6.78 16.00
C LEU A 190 5.31 -7.80 16.05
N GLU A 191 6.57 -7.34 16.08
CA GLU A 191 7.77 -8.20 16.07
C GLU A 191 7.71 -9.23 14.94
N ILE A 192 7.53 -8.74 13.72
CA ILE A 192 7.43 -9.57 12.52
C ILE A 192 8.81 -9.73 11.90
N GLU A 193 9.21 -11.00 11.72
CA GLU A 193 10.26 -11.43 10.81
C GLU A 193 9.59 -11.91 9.51
N PRO A 194 9.59 -11.10 8.42
CA PRO A 194 8.96 -11.49 7.17
C PRO A 194 9.52 -12.81 6.64
N LEU A 195 8.67 -13.61 6.00
CA LEU A 195 9.12 -14.86 5.39
C LEU A 195 10.21 -14.57 4.35
N ALA A 196 11.37 -15.22 4.51
CA ALA A 196 12.46 -15.08 3.55
C ALA A 196 12.07 -15.75 2.23
N VAL A 197 11.95 -14.94 1.18
CA VAL A 197 11.59 -15.37 -0.16
C VAL A 197 12.60 -14.81 -1.18
N LYS A 198 12.70 -15.45 -2.34
CA LYS A 198 13.50 -14.92 -3.43
C LYS A 198 12.67 -13.89 -4.20
N LEU A 199 13.22 -12.69 -4.37
CA LEU A 199 12.68 -11.66 -5.26
C LEU A 199 13.28 -11.83 -6.66
N TYR A 200 12.43 -11.75 -7.68
CA TYR A 200 12.82 -11.85 -9.09
C TYR A 200 12.79 -10.50 -9.82
N ARG A 201 12.23 -9.48 -9.16
CA ARG A 201 12.20 -8.10 -9.63
C ARG A 201 12.73 -7.16 -8.58
#